data_AF-A0A3M7LD82-F1
#
_entry.id   AF-A0A3M7LD82-F1
#
_cell.length_a   1.000
_cell.length_b   1.000
_cell.length_c   1.000
_cell.angle_alpha   90.00
_cell.angle_beta   90.00
_cell.angle_gamma   90.00
#
_symmetry.space_group_name_H-M   'P 1'
#
loop_
_entity.id
_entity.type
_entity.pdbx_description
1 polymer ?
#
loop_
_entity_poly.entity_id
_entity_poly.type
_entity_poly.pdbx_seq_one_letter_code
_entity_poly.pdbx_strand_id
1 'polypeptide(L)'
;MTINLNQNRNLKLFKIISEVAAENNQSVYIVGGYVRDLLMKRKASTDIDFVTEQNGIELAENVAKKIDSKLKVSIFKTYGTAMIKYKDLELEFVGARKESYTENSRKPEVEGGTIEDDQKRRDFTVNAMAISLSRNNFGELIDPFNGIDDLEKGILRTPLEPAQTYSDDPLRMMRAIRFASTLQFQIEEKSLDAIRQEAERIKIVSMERIMVEFNKIMLSQKPSIGLKLMEQTGLMKLIIPELIDLKGVEEVEGQTHKDNFYHTLEVVDNISENTDNLWLRWSALLHDIGKAPTKKFVEGTGWTFHGHEFLGSKMTKTLFQRLKLPLGNDMKYVQKMVKLSSRPIALITDDTSDSALRRLLFDAGEDLEDLFTLCKADITTKNSKKQERFKKNFEYVAVKIKEVEEKDHVRNFQPPISGEEIMAMFNLKPGREIGILKEKVKEAILEGDIPNEKEEATQFVLAEAEKLGLKM
;
A
#
# COMPACT_ATOMS: atom_id res chain seq x y z
N MET A 1 20.01 13.73 29.13
CA MET A 1 19.69 12.33 29.52
C MET A 1 20.70 11.41 28.84
N THR A 2 21.18 10.34 29.49
CA THR A 2 22.12 9.39 28.84
C THR A 2 21.41 8.07 28.56
N ILE A 3 21.37 7.68 27.30
CA ILE A 3 20.80 6.40 26.86
C ILE A 3 21.85 5.31 27.04
N ASN A 4 21.48 4.26 27.77
CA ASN A 4 22.36 3.13 27.98
C ASN A 4 22.47 2.28 26.70
N LEU A 5 23.44 2.60 25.86
CA LEU A 5 23.74 1.84 24.64
C LEU A 5 24.43 0.49 24.92
N ASN A 6 24.82 0.19 26.16
CA ASN A 6 25.60 -1.02 26.47
C ASN A 6 24.82 -2.33 26.24
N GLN A 7 23.49 -2.27 26.28
CA GLN A 7 22.61 -3.42 25.98
C GLN A 7 22.17 -3.46 24.50
N ASN A 8 22.61 -2.49 23.68
CA ASN A 8 22.27 -2.45 22.27
C ASN A 8 23.07 -3.51 21.49
N ARG A 9 22.38 -4.29 20.65
CA ARG A 9 23.00 -5.29 19.77
C ARG A 9 24.12 -4.72 18.87
N ASN A 10 24.05 -3.42 18.56
CA ASN A 10 24.98 -2.70 17.70
C ASN A 10 26.11 -2.00 18.47
N LEU A 11 26.27 -2.23 19.79
CA LEU A 11 27.28 -1.54 20.61
C LEU A 11 28.70 -1.61 20.03
N LYS A 12 29.11 -2.78 19.52
CA LYS A 12 30.44 -2.95 18.91
C LYS A 12 30.64 -2.02 17.72
N LEU A 13 29.61 -1.90 16.87
CA LEU A 13 29.62 -1.00 15.72
C LEU A 13 29.68 0.46 16.17
N PHE A 14 28.87 0.86 17.15
CA PHE A 14 28.87 2.23 17.66
C PHE A 14 30.20 2.62 18.29
N LYS A 15 30.89 1.70 18.96
CA LYS A 15 32.25 1.93 19.47
C LYS A 15 33.26 2.14 18.35
N ILE A 16 33.21 1.33 17.28
CA ILE A 16 34.09 1.52 16.11
C ILE A 16 33.85 2.90 15.48
N ILE A 17 32.60 3.29 15.29
CA ILE A 17 32.25 4.60 14.72
C ILE A 17 32.76 5.73 15.63
N SER A 18 32.59 5.60 16.96
CA SER A 18 33.11 6.54 17.96
C SER A 18 34.63 6.69 17.88
N GLU A 19 35.36 5.58 17.76
CA GLU A 19 36.82 5.58 17.63
C GLU A 19 37.27 6.27 16.35
N VAL A 20 36.66 5.94 15.21
CA VAL A 20 37.00 6.57 13.92
C VAL A 20 36.67 8.06 13.93
N ALA A 21 35.52 8.46 14.48
CA ALA A 21 35.18 9.87 14.61
C ALA A 21 36.19 10.62 15.49
N ALA A 22 36.66 10.01 16.58
CA ALA A 22 37.71 10.59 17.42
C ALA A 22 39.06 10.69 16.70
N GLU A 23 39.45 9.67 15.91
CA GLU A 23 40.65 9.70 15.06
C GLU A 23 40.58 10.82 14.01
N ASN A 24 39.39 11.09 13.47
CA ASN A 24 39.13 12.16 12.51
C ASN A 24 38.91 13.55 13.15
N ASN A 25 38.88 13.65 14.49
CA ASN A 25 38.47 14.87 15.22
C ASN A 25 37.07 15.39 14.80
N GLN A 26 36.12 14.46 14.65
CA GLN A 26 34.74 14.71 14.20
C GLN A 26 33.72 14.43 15.30
N SER A 27 32.61 15.17 15.28
CA SER A 27 31.40 14.85 16.05
C SER A 27 30.54 13.86 15.27
N VAL A 28 29.86 12.93 15.95
CA VAL A 28 28.99 11.95 15.30
C VAL A 28 27.77 11.65 16.15
N TYR A 29 26.61 11.61 15.51
CA TYR A 29 25.32 11.45 16.15
C TYR A 29 24.50 10.40 15.41
N ILE A 30 23.83 9.52 16.14
CA ILE A 30 22.72 8.73 15.59
C ILE A 30 21.48 9.60 15.61
N VAL A 31 20.73 9.65 14.51
CA VAL A 31 19.58 10.56 14.37
C VAL A 31 18.33 9.84 13.83
N GLY A 32 17.21 10.54 13.81
CA GLY A 32 16.04 10.14 13.03
C GLY A 32 15.23 8.99 13.64
N GLY A 33 14.64 8.17 12.76
CA GLY A 33 13.70 7.12 13.14
C GLY A 33 14.31 6.06 14.06
N TYR A 34 15.63 5.80 13.93
CA TYR A 34 16.32 4.84 14.79
C TYR A 34 16.28 5.26 16.26
N VAL A 35 16.52 6.54 16.56
CA VAL A 35 16.49 7.08 17.93
C VAL A 35 15.09 6.94 18.52
N ARG A 36 14.06 7.35 17.76
CA ARG A 36 12.65 7.19 18.15
C ARG A 36 12.31 5.74 18.46
N ASP A 37 12.61 4.83 17.54
CA ASP A 37 12.22 3.42 17.66
C ASP A 37 12.97 2.71 18.81
N LEU A 38 14.22 3.11 19.07
CA LEU A 38 14.99 2.68 20.23
C LEU A 38 14.31 3.11 21.54
N LEU A 39 13.87 4.36 21.64
CA LEU A 39 13.19 4.90 22.82
C LEU A 39 11.81 4.26 23.03
N MET A 40 11.08 3.96 21.95
CA MET A 40 9.80 3.24 22.01
C MET A 40 9.95 1.75 22.32
N LYS A 41 11.17 1.22 22.49
CA LYS A 41 11.47 -0.21 22.68
C LYS A 41 10.87 -1.09 21.57
N ARG A 42 10.74 -0.54 20.36
CA ARG A 42 10.29 -1.29 19.17
C ARG A 42 11.48 -2.06 18.59
N LYS A 43 11.20 -2.99 17.66
CA LYS A 43 12.26 -3.61 16.87
C LYS A 43 13.02 -2.51 16.14
N ALA A 44 14.29 -2.30 16.51
CA ALA A 44 15.11 -1.24 15.94
C ALA A 44 15.24 -1.44 14.42
N SER A 45 15.13 -0.33 13.68
CA SER A 45 15.36 -0.28 12.24
C SER A 45 16.71 -0.91 11.87
N THR A 46 16.75 -1.54 10.70
CA THR A 46 17.99 -1.97 10.05
C THR A 46 18.74 -0.78 9.42
N ASP A 47 18.00 0.29 9.14
CA ASP A 47 18.51 1.53 8.57
C ASP A 47 18.89 2.47 9.72
N ILE A 48 20.17 2.83 9.82
CA ILE A 48 20.72 3.68 10.86
C ILE A 48 21.39 4.90 10.23
N ASP A 49 20.86 6.07 10.58
CA ASP A 49 21.35 7.35 10.07
C ASP A 49 22.35 7.97 11.04
N PHE A 50 23.50 8.37 10.51
CA PHE A 50 24.56 9.05 11.23
C PHE A 50 24.77 10.45 10.65
N VAL A 51 24.76 11.46 11.52
CA VAL A 51 25.09 12.85 11.18
C VAL A 51 26.43 13.20 11.82
N THR A 52 27.29 13.86 11.06
CA THR A 52 28.52 14.49 11.55
C THR A 52 28.54 15.96 11.15
N GLU A 53 29.09 16.86 11.97
CA GLU A 53 29.20 18.29 11.61
C GLU A 53 30.32 18.55 10.58
N GLN A 54 31.05 17.51 10.21
CA GLN A 54 32.11 17.54 9.21
C GLN A 54 31.72 16.70 7.99
N ASN A 55 32.70 16.09 7.31
CA ASN A 55 32.47 15.34 6.08
C ASN A 55 31.98 13.91 6.38
N GLY A 56 30.68 13.67 6.17
CA GLY A 56 30.07 12.35 6.34
C GLY A 56 30.61 11.26 5.39
N ILE A 57 31.08 11.64 4.19
CA ILE A 57 31.65 10.69 3.23
C ILE A 57 33.01 10.18 3.75
N GLU A 58 33.84 11.10 4.25
CA GLU A 58 35.14 10.75 4.84
C GLU A 58 34.98 9.85 6.07
N LEU A 59 34.00 10.16 6.93
CA LEU A 59 33.67 9.31 8.08
C LEU A 59 33.26 7.91 7.62
N ALA A 60 32.39 7.79 6.61
CA ALA A 60 31.94 6.50 6.09
C ALA A 60 33.11 5.68 5.50
N GLU A 61 34.01 6.30 4.73
CA GLU A 61 35.18 5.63 4.17
C GLU A 61 36.11 5.09 5.25
N ASN A 62 36.37 5.88 6.30
CA ASN A 62 37.24 5.46 7.40
C ASN A 62 36.58 4.38 8.27
N VAL A 63 35.26 4.48 8.51
CA VAL A 63 34.47 3.45 9.20
C VAL A 63 34.50 2.14 8.43
N ALA A 64 34.27 2.17 7.10
CA ALA A 64 34.33 0.97 6.26
C ALA A 64 35.71 0.30 6.36
N LYS A 65 36.79 1.06 6.20
CA LYS A 65 38.18 0.55 6.31
C LYS A 65 38.47 -0.07 7.68
N LYS A 66 37.95 0.51 8.77
CA LYS A 66 38.15 0.01 10.14
C LYS A 66 37.37 -1.29 10.40
N ILE A 67 36.17 -1.42 9.84
CA ILE A 67 35.35 -2.64 9.97
C ILE A 67 35.92 -3.78 9.14
N ASP A 68 36.14 -3.54 7.84
CA ASP A 68 36.74 -4.49 6.88
C ASP A 68 37.19 -3.70 5.65
N SER A 69 38.47 -3.80 5.30
CA SER A 69 39.05 -3.10 4.13
C SER A 69 38.40 -3.45 2.79
N LYS A 70 37.62 -4.53 2.72
CA LYS A 70 36.86 -4.94 1.53
C LYS A 70 35.44 -4.35 1.48
N LEU A 71 34.95 -3.72 2.54
CA LEU A 71 33.63 -3.08 2.55
C LEU A 71 33.60 -1.94 1.54
N LYS A 72 32.59 -1.97 0.66
CA LYS A 72 32.36 -0.93 -0.33
C LYS A 72 31.48 0.16 0.26
N VAL A 73 31.90 1.40 0.07
CA VAL A 73 31.09 2.58 0.37
C VAL A 73 30.39 3.03 -0.91
N SER A 74 29.08 3.20 -0.84
CA SER A 74 28.28 3.77 -1.94
C SER A 74 28.13 5.26 -1.71
N ILE A 75 28.71 6.08 -2.59
CA ILE A 75 28.72 7.54 -2.44
C ILE A 75 27.67 8.16 -3.36
N PHE A 76 26.75 8.92 -2.78
CA PHE A 76 25.71 9.64 -3.50
C PHE A 76 26.02 11.14 -3.51
N LYS A 77 26.93 11.55 -4.40
CA LYS A 77 27.44 12.93 -4.47
C LYS A 77 26.35 13.99 -4.58
N THR A 78 25.25 13.70 -5.28
CA THR A 78 24.11 14.61 -5.44
C THR A 78 23.43 14.97 -4.12
N TYR A 79 23.45 14.06 -3.14
CA TYR A 79 22.79 14.24 -1.85
C TYR A 79 23.78 14.51 -0.71
N GLY A 80 25.08 14.40 -0.97
CA GLY A 80 26.13 14.53 0.04
C GLY A 80 26.11 13.39 1.06
N THR A 81 25.62 12.21 0.68
CA THR A 81 25.51 11.05 1.59
C THR A 81 26.39 9.89 1.14
N ALA A 82 26.79 9.07 2.11
CA ALA A 82 27.51 7.82 1.90
C ALA A 82 26.81 6.68 2.64
N MET A 83 26.71 5.53 1.99
CA MET A 83 26.03 4.35 2.54
C MET A 83 26.99 3.16 2.62
N ILE A 84 26.93 2.44 3.74
CA ILE A 84 27.66 1.20 3.98
C ILE A 84 26.64 0.11 4.28
N LYS A 85 26.66 -0.99 3.51
CA LYS A 85 25.91 -2.20 3.86
C LYS A 85 26.78 -3.10 4.71
N TYR A 86 26.41 -3.30 5.97
CA TYR A 86 27.14 -4.13 6.92
C TYR A 86 26.22 -5.15 7.55
N LYS A 87 26.38 -6.42 7.16
CA LYS A 87 25.48 -7.53 7.54
C LYS A 87 24.04 -7.23 7.11
N ASP A 88 23.09 -7.21 8.05
CA ASP A 88 21.68 -6.85 7.88
C ASP A 88 21.40 -5.35 8.07
N LEU A 89 22.44 -4.52 8.26
CA LEU A 89 22.30 -3.09 8.50
C LEU A 89 22.66 -2.26 7.28
N GLU A 90 21.88 -1.21 7.04
CA GLU A 90 22.20 -0.13 6.11
C GLU A 90 22.59 1.10 6.93
N LEU A 91 23.86 1.50 6.84
CA LEU A 91 24.41 2.63 7.59
C LEU A 91 24.54 3.82 6.65
N GLU A 92 23.76 4.87 6.88
CA GLU A 92 23.84 6.10 6.09
C GLU A 92 24.58 7.18 6.88
N PHE A 93 25.55 7.83 6.24
CA PHE A 93 26.36 8.91 6.81
C PHE A 93 26.13 10.19 6.02
N VAL A 94 25.82 11.26 6.72
CA VAL A 94 25.56 12.58 6.14
C VAL A 94 26.26 13.67 6.94
N GLY A 95 26.74 14.70 6.24
CA GLY A 95 27.20 15.94 6.88
C GLY A 95 26.01 16.78 7.34
N ALA A 96 26.10 17.36 8.53
CA ALA A 96 25.11 18.28 9.06
C ALA A 96 25.01 19.49 8.14
N ARG A 97 23.77 19.91 7.88
CA ARG A 97 23.50 20.91 6.85
C ARG A 97 22.34 21.80 7.19
N LYS A 98 22.45 23.04 6.74
CA LYS A 98 21.38 24.02 6.75
C LYS A 98 20.71 24.02 5.38
N GLU A 99 19.38 24.04 5.37
CA GLU A 99 18.58 24.05 4.14
C GLU A 99 17.85 25.39 4.03
N SER A 100 17.92 26.03 2.85
CA SER A 100 17.12 27.20 2.50
C SER A 100 16.20 26.85 1.32
N TYR A 101 14.93 27.23 1.38
CA TYR A 101 13.93 26.88 0.37
C TYR A 101 13.49 28.12 -0.41
N THR A 102 13.17 27.94 -1.70
CA THR A 102 12.51 28.96 -2.52
C THR A 102 11.06 28.56 -2.74
N GLU A 103 10.14 29.52 -2.79
CA GLU A 103 8.69 29.25 -2.80
C GLU A 103 8.25 28.26 -3.91
N ASN A 104 8.91 28.32 -5.07
CA ASN A 104 8.59 27.51 -6.25
C ASN A 104 9.36 26.18 -6.35
N SER A 105 10.29 25.89 -5.44
CA SER A 105 11.12 24.69 -5.51
C SER A 105 11.09 23.92 -4.21
N ARG A 106 10.93 22.60 -4.34
CA ARG A 106 11.09 21.68 -3.21
C ARG A 106 12.54 21.28 -2.92
N LYS A 107 13.47 21.69 -3.78
CA LYS A 107 14.90 21.39 -3.60
C LYS A 107 15.52 22.59 -2.87
N PRO A 108 16.01 22.41 -1.63
CA PRO A 108 16.68 23.49 -0.92
C PRO A 108 18.10 23.71 -1.44
N GLU A 109 18.62 24.91 -1.22
CA GLU A 109 20.06 25.16 -1.22
C GLU A 109 20.66 24.65 0.09
N VAL A 110 21.84 24.06 0.02
CA VAL A 110 22.45 23.29 1.12
C VAL A 110 23.83 23.87 1.45
N GLU A 111 24.02 24.23 2.72
CA GLU A 111 25.30 24.68 3.27
C GLU A 111 25.70 23.83 4.49
N GLY A 112 26.99 23.79 4.82
CA GLY A 112 27.46 23.13 6.05
C GLY A 112 26.85 23.76 7.29
N GLY A 113 26.38 22.94 8.24
CA GLY A 113 25.66 23.40 9.43
C GLY A 113 26.03 22.63 10.68
N THR A 114 25.39 23.00 11.79
CA THR A 114 25.51 22.31 13.08
C THR A 114 24.50 21.16 13.19
N ILE A 115 24.66 20.30 14.21
CA ILE A 115 23.63 19.31 14.53
C ILE A 115 22.25 19.97 14.80
N GLU A 116 22.23 21.14 15.41
CA GLU A 116 21.00 21.88 15.68
C GLU A 116 20.32 22.35 14.37
N ASP A 117 21.09 22.81 13.39
CA ASP A 117 20.58 23.17 12.06
C ASP A 117 19.98 21.95 11.35
N ASP A 118 20.64 20.78 11.47
CA ASP A 118 20.13 19.52 10.94
C ASP A 118 18.83 19.07 11.62
N GLN A 119 18.70 19.31 12.93
CA GLN A 119 17.49 18.96 13.67
C GLN A 119 16.33 19.91 13.35
N LYS A 120 16.58 21.21 13.16
CA LYS A 120 15.57 22.22 12.78
C LYS A 120 14.88 21.90 11.46
N ARG A 121 15.63 21.37 10.48
CA ARG A 121 15.09 21.01 9.16
C ARG A 121 14.34 19.68 9.15
N ARG A 122 14.20 18.95 10.27
CA ARG A 122 13.48 17.66 10.30
C ARG A 122 11.98 17.84 10.33
N ASP A 123 11.28 16.74 10.10
CA ASP A 123 9.83 16.73 9.95
C ASP A 123 9.09 16.86 11.29
N PHE A 124 9.46 16.08 12.30
CA PHE A 124 8.80 16.05 13.60
C PHE A 124 9.79 16.04 14.77
N THR A 125 9.38 16.60 15.91
CA THR A 125 10.16 16.63 17.16
C THR A 125 10.65 15.24 17.56
N VAL A 126 9.76 14.23 17.48
CA VAL A 126 10.07 12.82 17.76
C VAL A 126 11.12 12.21 16.83
N ASN A 127 11.38 12.81 15.67
CA ASN A 127 12.43 12.39 14.71
C ASN A 127 13.64 13.34 14.72
N ALA A 128 13.56 14.45 15.47
CA ALA A 128 14.61 15.45 15.60
C ALA A 128 15.54 15.19 16.79
N MET A 129 15.36 14.10 17.52
CA MET A 129 16.28 13.67 18.57
C MET A 129 17.56 13.06 17.99
N ALA A 130 18.66 13.21 18.73
CA ALA A 130 19.97 12.67 18.36
C ALA A 130 20.67 12.02 19.56
N ILE A 131 21.43 10.95 19.35
CA ILE A 131 22.26 10.32 20.37
C ILE A 131 23.73 10.50 19.97
N SER A 132 24.52 11.15 20.82
CA SER A 132 25.95 11.34 20.58
C SER A 132 26.70 10.02 20.65
N LEU A 133 27.59 9.80 19.69
CA LEU A 133 28.60 8.74 19.70
C LEU A 133 30.01 9.30 19.91
N SER A 134 30.17 10.60 20.18
CA SER A 134 31.48 11.17 20.49
C SER A 134 32.03 10.64 21.83
N ARG A 135 33.35 10.49 21.93
CA ARG A 135 34.02 9.82 23.07
C ARG A 135 33.74 10.49 24.42
N ASN A 136 33.59 11.80 24.44
CA ASN A 136 33.37 12.62 25.63
C ASN A 136 31.92 12.53 26.17
N ASN A 137 30.94 12.21 25.33
CA ASN A 137 29.53 12.19 25.70
C ASN A 137 28.77 11.02 25.05
N PHE A 138 29.43 9.87 24.94
CA PHE A 138 28.87 8.67 24.32
C PHE A 138 27.54 8.26 24.99
N GLY A 139 26.47 8.21 24.20
CA GLY A 139 25.12 7.89 24.67
C GLY A 139 24.32 9.10 25.17
N GLU A 140 24.86 10.33 25.14
CA GLU A 140 24.09 11.52 25.48
C GLU A 140 22.97 11.77 24.45
N LEU A 141 21.74 11.92 24.94
CA LEU A 141 20.57 12.26 24.14
C LEU A 141 20.42 13.78 24.04
N ILE A 142 20.38 14.27 22.81
CA ILE A 142 20.20 15.67 22.42
C ILE A 142 18.78 15.81 21.88
N ASP A 143 17.94 16.53 22.62
CA ASP A 143 16.53 16.76 22.31
C ASP A 143 16.15 18.24 22.53
N PRO A 144 16.50 19.14 21.59
CA PRO A 144 16.24 20.57 21.75
C PRO A 144 14.76 20.95 21.58
N PHE A 145 13.92 20.04 21.08
CA PHE A 145 12.52 20.32 20.74
C PHE A 145 11.50 19.54 21.57
N ASN A 146 11.92 18.96 22.71
CA ASN A 146 11.07 18.16 23.60
C ASN A 146 10.41 16.95 22.91
N GLY A 147 11.11 16.33 21.96
CA GLY A 147 10.69 15.10 21.29
C GLY A 147 10.44 13.92 22.24
N ILE A 148 11.09 13.86 23.41
CA ILE A 148 10.81 12.82 24.42
C ILE A 148 9.40 12.98 25.00
N ASP A 149 9.02 14.21 25.38
CA ASP A 149 7.70 14.50 25.95
C ASP A 149 6.60 14.26 24.91
N ASP A 150 6.85 14.66 23.66
CA ASP A 150 5.95 14.36 22.54
C ASP A 150 5.86 12.85 22.27
N LEU A 151 6.95 12.10 22.41
CA LEU A 151 6.97 10.64 22.27
C LEU A 151 6.13 9.95 23.35
N GLU A 152 6.26 10.39 24.61
CA GLU A 152 5.50 9.87 25.75
C GLU A 152 4.01 10.18 25.65
N LYS A 153 3.66 11.38 25.16
CA LYS A 153 2.27 11.80 24.95
C LYS A 153 1.66 11.29 23.65
N GLY A 154 2.47 10.75 22.74
CA GLY A 154 2.04 10.31 21.42
C GLY A 154 1.58 11.47 20.53
N ILE A 155 2.34 12.57 20.52
CA ILE A 155 2.05 13.79 19.76
C ILE A 155 3.03 13.92 18.57
N LEU A 156 2.52 14.31 17.42
CA LEU A 156 3.30 14.72 16.25
C LEU A 156 3.29 16.24 16.15
N ARG A 157 4.44 16.85 16.50
CA ARG A 157 4.72 18.28 16.41
C ARG A 157 5.90 18.52 15.48
N THR A 158 5.91 19.64 14.77
CA THR A 158 7.06 20.08 13.95
C THR A 158 8.09 20.82 14.81
N PRO A 159 9.41 20.72 14.54
CA PRO A 159 10.43 21.47 15.30
C PRO A 159 10.30 22.99 15.18
N LEU A 160 9.91 23.46 13.98
CA LEU A 160 9.67 24.86 13.66
C LEU A 160 8.16 25.11 13.46
N GLU A 161 7.80 26.35 13.13
CA GLU A 161 6.42 26.70 12.80
C GLU A 161 5.84 25.75 11.73
N PRO A 162 4.67 25.13 11.99
CA PRO A 162 4.13 24.09 11.10
C PRO A 162 3.88 24.57 9.67
N ALA A 163 3.32 25.78 9.49
CA ALA A 163 3.05 26.35 8.17
C ALA A 163 4.34 26.48 7.35
N GLN A 164 5.42 27.00 7.94
CA GLN A 164 6.72 27.06 7.27
C GLN A 164 7.26 25.65 6.98
N THR A 165 7.15 24.73 7.92
CA THR A 165 7.64 23.34 7.75
C THR A 165 6.97 22.63 6.57
N TYR A 166 5.65 22.77 6.42
CA TYR A 166 4.90 22.22 5.31
C TYR A 166 5.08 23.02 4.02
N SER A 167 5.33 24.32 4.13
CA SER A 167 5.74 25.16 3.01
C SER A 167 7.12 24.75 2.48
N ASP A 168 8.09 24.45 3.32
CA ASP A 168 9.43 24.06 2.87
C ASP A 168 9.42 22.70 2.15
N ASP A 169 8.76 21.70 2.75
CA ASP A 169 8.59 20.38 2.15
C ASP A 169 7.15 19.84 2.30
N PRO A 170 6.30 20.04 1.29
CA PRO A 170 4.88 19.65 1.38
C PRO A 170 4.63 18.14 1.50
N LEU A 171 5.64 17.27 1.28
CA LEU A 171 5.48 15.82 1.59
C LEU A 171 5.42 15.57 3.09
N ARG A 172 5.93 16.49 3.93
CA ARG A 172 5.82 16.38 5.39
C ARG A 172 4.36 16.32 5.86
N MET A 173 3.42 16.89 5.11
CA MET A 173 1.99 16.74 5.38
C MET A 173 1.55 15.27 5.28
N MET A 174 1.91 14.59 4.17
CA MET A 174 1.65 13.17 4.00
C MET A 174 2.40 12.31 5.02
N ARG A 175 3.62 12.70 5.40
CA ARG A 175 4.39 12.02 6.45
C ARG A 175 3.75 12.18 7.83
N ALA A 176 3.19 13.33 8.16
CA ALA A 176 2.47 13.56 9.42
C ALA A 176 1.31 12.58 9.53
N ILE A 177 0.50 12.49 8.47
CA ILE A 177 -0.64 11.58 8.39
C ILE A 177 -0.19 10.12 8.42
N ARG A 178 0.88 9.76 7.70
CA ARG A 178 1.47 8.43 7.79
C ARG A 178 1.89 8.09 9.20
N PHE A 179 2.65 8.96 9.86
CA PHE A 179 3.12 8.71 11.21
C PHE A 179 1.95 8.59 12.20
N ALA A 180 0.91 9.42 12.05
CA ALA A 180 -0.30 9.31 12.86
C ALA A 180 -0.93 7.91 12.71
N SER A 181 -0.99 7.38 11.49
CA SER A 181 -1.52 6.03 11.21
C SER A 181 -0.60 4.89 11.71
N THR A 182 0.71 5.00 11.49
CA THR A 182 1.68 3.91 11.78
C THR A 182 2.15 3.87 13.24
N LEU A 183 2.20 5.03 13.90
CA LEU A 183 2.60 5.16 15.30
C LEU A 183 1.39 5.30 16.24
N GLN A 184 0.19 5.54 15.69
CA GLN A 184 -1.03 5.83 16.45
C GLN A 184 -0.90 7.10 17.31
N PHE A 185 -0.18 8.09 16.78
CA PHE A 185 0.02 9.39 17.43
C PHE A 185 -1.02 10.41 16.94
N GLN A 186 -1.27 11.42 17.75
CA GLN A 186 -2.13 12.55 17.41
C GLN A 186 -1.30 13.68 16.81
N ILE A 187 -1.75 14.24 15.69
CA ILE A 187 -1.14 15.46 15.13
C ILE A 187 -1.59 16.64 15.99
N GLU A 188 -0.64 17.48 16.41
CA GLU A 188 -0.95 18.70 17.15
C GLU A 188 -1.94 19.58 16.36
N GLU A 189 -2.91 20.20 17.04
CA GLU A 189 -3.98 20.98 16.42
C GLU A 189 -3.46 22.08 15.47
N LYS A 190 -2.49 22.88 15.91
CA LYS A 190 -1.83 23.90 15.07
C LYS A 190 -1.19 23.30 13.82
N SER A 191 -0.62 22.11 13.96
CA SER A 191 0.02 21.39 12.87
C SER A 191 -1.02 20.85 11.88
N LEU A 192 -2.14 20.32 12.38
CA LEU A 192 -3.25 19.86 11.55
C LEU A 192 -3.90 21.02 10.77
N ASP A 193 -4.05 22.19 11.38
CA ASP A 193 -4.54 23.40 10.71
C ASP A 193 -3.57 23.91 9.65
N ALA A 194 -2.28 23.86 9.91
CA ALA A 194 -1.27 24.20 8.91
C ALA A 194 -1.30 23.23 7.71
N ILE A 195 -1.54 21.93 7.93
CA ILE A 195 -1.74 20.98 6.83
C ILE A 195 -2.94 21.39 5.97
N ARG A 196 -4.06 21.83 6.57
CA ARG A 196 -5.24 22.32 5.83
C ARG A 196 -4.92 23.54 4.98
N GLN A 197 -4.19 24.50 5.54
CA GLN A 197 -3.84 25.75 4.87
C GLN A 197 -2.86 25.51 3.70
N GLU A 198 -1.89 24.62 3.89
CA GLU A 198 -0.83 24.32 2.91
C GLU A 198 -1.17 23.16 1.97
N ALA A 199 -2.37 22.56 2.07
CA ALA A 199 -2.74 21.34 1.34
C ALA A 199 -2.50 21.45 -0.18
N GLU A 200 -2.81 22.60 -0.77
CA GLU A 200 -2.64 22.89 -2.21
C GLU A 200 -1.18 22.75 -2.69
N ARG A 201 -0.21 23.02 -1.81
CA ARG A 201 1.21 22.87 -2.14
C ARG A 201 1.63 21.43 -2.37
N ILE A 202 0.80 20.44 -1.99
CA ILE A 202 1.07 19.04 -2.35
C ILE A 202 1.22 18.84 -3.86
N LYS A 203 0.66 19.72 -4.70
CA LYS A 203 0.73 19.65 -6.17
C LYS A 203 2.15 19.77 -6.73
N ILE A 204 3.10 20.39 -6.01
CA ILE A 204 4.50 20.47 -6.45
C ILE A 204 5.28 19.18 -6.13
N VAL A 205 4.68 18.26 -5.37
CA VAL A 205 5.26 16.96 -5.02
C VAL A 205 4.94 15.96 -6.12
N SER A 206 5.96 15.21 -6.56
CA SER A 206 5.72 14.15 -7.53
C SER A 206 4.79 13.08 -6.94
N MET A 207 3.90 12.57 -7.76
CA MET A 207 2.87 11.63 -7.31
C MET A 207 3.47 10.34 -6.76
N GLU A 208 4.62 9.89 -7.30
CA GLU A 208 5.36 8.72 -6.80
C GLU A 208 5.73 8.90 -5.32
N ARG A 209 6.20 10.09 -4.91
CA ARG A 209 6.57 10.36 -3.52
C ARG A 209 5.34 10.38 -2.61
N ILE A 210 4.23 10.95 -3.09
CA ILE A 210 2.95 10.94 -2.37
C ILE A 210 2.49 9.49 -2.16
N MET A 211 2.55 8.66 -3.21
CA MET A 211 2.12 7.27 -3.15
C MET A 211 3.00 6.39 -2.27
N VAL A 212 4.30 6.68 -2.15
CA VAL A 212 5.15 6.00 -1.16
C VAL A 212 4.63 6.21 0.27
N GLU A 213 4.23 7.42 0.63
CA GLU A 213 3.67 7.72 1.95
C GLU A 213 2.25 7.15 2.10
N PHE A 214 1.42 7.22 1.04
CA PHE A 214 0.07 6.65 1.01
C PHE A 214 0.08 5.13 1.18
N ASN A 215 0.95 4.41 0.47
CA ASN A 215 1.06 2.96 0.59
C ASN A 215 1.50 2.53 2.00
N LYS A 216 2.33 3.33 2.68
CA LYS A 216 2.67 3.10 4.09
C LYS A 216 1.50 3.36 5.04
N ILE A 217 0.58 4.29 4.72
CA ILE A 217 -0.70 4.43 5.43
C ILE A 217 -1.54 3.17 5.25
N MET A 218 -1.66 2.69 4.00
CA MET A 218 -2.40 1.47 3.67
C MET A 218 -1.85 0.22 4.36
N LEU A 219 -0.52 0.16 4.58
CA LEU A 219 0.15 -0.93 5.31
C LEU A 219 0.12 -0.79 6.84
N SER A 220 -0.41 0.32 7.37
CA SER A 220 -0.53 0.48 8.83
C SER A 220 -1.58 -0.47 9.43
N GLN A 221 -1.57 -0.61 10.76
CA GLN A 221 -2.54 -1.46 11.47
C GLN A 221 -3.98 -0.92 11.40
N LYS A 222 -4.16 0.40 11.29
CA LYS A 222 -5.46 1.05 11.12
C LYS A 222 -5.37 2.14 10.05
N PRO A 223 -5.40 1.77 8.75
CA PRO A 223 -5.30 2.74 7.67
C PRO A 223 -6.37 3.82 7.70
N SER A 224 -7.56 3.53 8.28
CA SER A 224 -8.65 4.50 8.37
C SER A 224 -8.27 5.78 9.13
N ILE A 225 -7.31 5.72 10.07
CA ILE A 225 -6.79 6.90 10.76
C ILE A 225 -6.17 7.88 9.74
N GLY A 226 -5.25 7.38 8.91
CA GLY A 226 -4.60 8.20 7.90
C GLY A 226 -5.59 8.70 6.83
N LEU A 227 -6.46 7.82 6.34
CA LEU A 227 -7.46 8.16 5.33
C LEU A 227 -8.46 9.23 5.80
N LYS A 228 -8.90 9.17 7.08
CA LYS A 228 -9.74 10.21 7.69
C LYS A 228 -9.00 11.54 7.82
N LEU A 229 -7.73 11.53 8.23
CA LEU A 229 -6.92 12.75 8.32
C LEU A 229 -6.71 13.37 6.93
N MET A 230 -6.48 12.57 5.89
CA MET A 230 -6.40 13.09 4.51
C MET A 230 -7.71 13.74 4.06
N GLU A 231 -8.85 13.20 4.45
CA GLU A 231 -10.16 13.78 4.17
C GLU A 231 -10.35 15.10 4.92
N GLN A 232 -10.14 15.11 6.24
CA GLN A 232 -10.27 16.27 7.12
C GLN A 232 -9.33 17.43 6.76
N THR A 233 -8.21 17.14 6.11
CA THR A 233 -7.22 18.13 5.67
C THR A 233 -7.41 18.59 4.23
N GLY A 234 -8.32 17.97 3.48
CA GLY A 234 -8.54 18.25 2.05
C GLY A 234 -7.51 17.60 1.12
N LEU A 235 -6.45 16.97 1.64
CA LEU A 235 -5.44 16.26 0.83
C LEU A 235 -6.04 15.13 0.00
N MET A 236 -7.05 14.42 0.53
CA MET A 236 -7.74 13.35 -0.21
C MET A 236 -8.36 13.88 -1.50
N LYS A 237 -8.99 15.06 -1.47
CA LYS A 237 -9.60 15.70 -2.64
C LYS A 237 -8.57 16.03 -3.74
N LEU A 238 -7.34 16.35 -3.35
CA LEU A 238 -6.26 16.69 -4.28
C LEU A 238 -5.60 15.45 -4.89
N ILE A 239 -5.56 14.35 -4.14
CA ILE A 239 -4.81 13.14 -4.51
C ILE A 239 -5.73 12.07 -5.12
N ILE A 240 -6.85 11.75 -4.47
CA ILE A 240 -7.82 10.72 -4.90
C ILE A 240 -9.26 11.25 -4.73
N PRO A 241 -9.69 12.22 -5.57
CA PRO A 241 -11.03 12.83 -5.46
C PRO A 241 -12.17 11.81 -5.57
N GLU A 242 -11.97 10.71 -6.29
CA GLU A 242 -12.97 9.65 -6.48
C GLU A 242 -13.40 8.99 -5.16
N LEU A 243 -12.53 9.00 -4.13
CA LEU A 243 -12.91 8.54 -2.79
C LEU A 243 -13.81 9.56 -2.07
N ILE A 244 -13.61 10.85 -2.31
CA ILE A 244 -14.48 11.89 -1.76
C ILE A 244 -15.88 11.83 -2.40
N ASP A 245 -15.98 11.44 -3.67
CA ASP A 245 -17.26 11.28 -4.35
C ASP A 245 -18.14 10.16 -3.75
N LEU A 246 -17.54 9.24 -2.96
CA LEU A 246 -18.27 8.22 -2.20
C LEU A 246 -18.87 8.76 -0.89
N LYS A 247 -18.47 9.95 -0.45
CA LYS A 247 -18.87 10.54 0.82
C LYS A 247 -20.26 11.16 0.72
N GLY A 248 -21.03 11.03 1.80
CA GLY A 248 -22.35 11.62 1.93
C GLY A 248 -23.47 10.60 1.81
N VAL A 249 -24.62 11.00 2.33
CA VAL A 249 -25.88 10.26 2.25
C VAL A 249 -26.90 11.18 1.62
N GLU A 250 -27.49 10.74 0.52
CA GLU A 250 -28.63 11.44 -0.08
C GLU A 250 -29.93 10.79 0.35
N GLU A 251 -30.91 11.64 0.68
CA GLU A 251 -32.26 11.25 1.00
C GLU A 251 -33.19 11.67 -0.14
N VAL A 252 -33.89 10.71 -0.73
CA VAL A 252 -34.96 10.94 -1.70
C VAL A 252 -36.15 10.12 -1.25
N GLU A 253 -37.30 10.78 -1.03
CA GLU A 253 -38.55 10.14 -0.61
C GLU A 253 -38.43 9.29 0.68
N GLY A 254 -37.62 9.73 1.65
CA GLY A 254 -37.38 9.01 2.90
C GLY A 254 -36.46 7.79 2.77
N GLN A 255 -35.93 7.51 1.57
CA GLN A 255 -34.95 6.45 1.35
C GLN A 255 -33.53 7.01 1.36
N THR A 256 -32.70 6.44 2.22
CA THR A 256 -31.28 6.78 2.36
C THR A 256 -30.39 5.61 1.98
N HIS A 257 -29.13 5.90 1.67
CA HIS A 257 -28.09 4.88 1.54
C HIS A 257 -27.03 5.06 2.63
N LYS A 258 -26.13 4.08 2.80
CA LYS A 258 -24.99 4.25 3.72
C LYS A 258 -23.98 5.22 3.12
N ASP A 259 -23.21 5.89 3.99
CA ASP A 259 -22.04 6.65 3.54
C ASP A 259 -20.97 5.65 3.06
N ASN A 260 -20.76 5.60 1.74
CA ASN A 260 -19.88 4.61 1.13
C ASN A 260 -18.41 4.90 1.48
N PHE A 261 -18.02 6.16 1.69
CA PHE A 261 -16.66 6.51 2.11
C PHE A 261 -16.35 5.93 3.49
N TYR A 262 -17.18 6.17 4.51
CA TYR A 262 -16.92 5.61 5.84
C TYR A 262 -17.04 4.07 5.88
N HIS A 263 -17.90 3.49 5.04
CA HIS A 263 -17.94 2.04 4.83
C HIS A 263 -16.61 1.51 4.28
N THR A 264 -16.10 2.07 3.18
CA THR A 264 -14.82 1.68 2.59
C THR A 264 -13.67 1.74 3.61
N LEU A 265 -13.67 2.75 4.48
CA LEU A 265 -12.67 2.91 5.53
C LEU A 265 -12.71 1.78 6.57
N GLU A 266 -13.91 1.31 6.94
CA GLU A 266 -14.10 0.14 7.81
C GLU A 266 -13.62 -1.15 7.14
N VAL A 267 -13.93 -1.33 5.84
CA VAL A 267 -13.46 -2.49 5.05
C VAL A 267 -11.94 -2.52 4.97
N VAL A 268 -11.29 -1.38 4.78
CA VAL A 268 -9.82 -1.29 4.74
C VAL A 268 -9.18 -1.61 6.09
N ASP A 269 -9.80 -1.21 7.21
CA ASP A 269 -9.35 -1.62 8.54
C ASP A 269 -9.53 -3.14 8.74
N ASN A 270 -10.71 -3.69 8.41
CA ASN A 270 -10.99 -5.12 8.55
C ASN A 270 -10.02 -5.99 7.74
N ILE A 271 -9.73 -5.60 6.49
CA ILE A 271 -8.80 -6.37 5.65
C ILE A 271 -7.36 -6.26 6.17
N SER A 272 -6.99 -5.14 6.79
CA SER A 272 -5.63 -4.94 7.33
C SER A 272 -5.28 -5.89 8.48
N GLU A 273 -6.28 -6.41 9.19
CA GLU A 273 -6.10 -7.43 10.24
C GLU A 273 -5.81 -8.82 9.67
N ASN A 274 -6.13 -9.06 8.40
CA ASN A 274 -6.12 -10.38 7.77
C ASN A 274 -5.08 -10.51 6.64
N THR A 275 -4.42 -9.43 6.21
CA THR A 275 -3.40 -9.47 5.16
C THR A 275 -2.39 -8.33 5.24
N ASP A 276 -1.13 -8.61 4.91
CA ASP A 276 -0.09 -7.61 4.67
C ASP A 276 0.09 -7.31 3.16
N ASN A 277 -0.71 -7.94 2.29
CA ASN A 277 -0.67 -7.68 0.85
C ASN A 277 -1.24 -6.29 0.54
N LEU A 278 -0.35 -5.35 0.19
CA LEU A 278 -0.70 -3.98 -0.18
C LEU A 278 -1.79 -3.91 -1.27
N TRP A 279 -1.72 -4.78 -2.28
CA TRP A 279 -2.64 -4.73 -3.42
C TRP A 279 -4.01 -5.27 -3.07
N LEU A 280 -4.10 -6.23 -2.14
CA LEU A 280 -5.37 -6.66 -1.58
C LEU A 280 -6.02 -5.52 -0.77
N ARG A 281 -5.23 -4.76 0.00
CA ARG A 281 -5.72 -3.57 0.70
C ARG A 281 -6.15 -2.45 -0.27
N TRP A 282 -5.46 -2.27 -1.40
CA TRP A 282 -5.92 -1.38 -2.48
C TRP A 282 -7.23 -1.87 -3.11
N SER A 283 -7.41 -3.17 -3.25
CA SER A 283 -8.66 -3.76 -3.74
C SER A 283 -9.82 -3.45 -2.79
N ALA A 284 -9.59 -3.52 -1.47
CA ALA A 284 -10.55 -3.07 -0.47
C ALA A 284 -10.83 -1.56 -0.53
N LEU A 285 -9.82 -0.72 -0.79
CA LEU A 285 -10.05 0.72 -0.94
C LEU A 285 -10.90 1.05 -2.19
N LEU A 286 -10.76 0.27 -3.26
CA LEU A 286 -11.39 0.55 -4.55
C LEU A 286 -12.62 -0.30 -4.86
N HIS A 287 -12.99 -1.27 -4.03
CA HIS A 287 -14.09 -2.22 -4.32
C HIS A 287 -15.39 -1.51 -4.71
N ASP A 288 -15.70 -0.41 -4.01
CA ASP A 288 -16.92 0.38 -4.16
C ASP A 288 -16.73 1.67 -4.98
N ILE A 289 -15.54 1.92 -5.55
CA ILE A 289 -15.24 3.20 -6.21
C ILE A 289 -16.19 3.53 -7.37
N GLY A 290 -16.76 2.51 -8.01
CA GLY A 290 -17.74 2.66 -9.08
C GLY A 290 -19.14 3.07 -8.60
N LYS A 291 -19.43 3.06 -7.28
CA LYS A 291 -20.76 3.40 -6.77
C LYS A 291 -21.09 4.87 -7.02
N ALA A 292 -20.15 5.78 -6.81
CA ALA A 292 -20.37 7.21 -7.06
C ALA A 292 -20.87 7.49 -8.50
N PRO A 293 -20.18 7.05 -9.56
CA PRO A 293 -20.62 7.30 -10.94
C PRO A 293 -21.81 6.44 -11.41
N THR A 294 -22.17 5.35 -10.73
CA THR A 294 -23.32 4.50 -11.11
C THR A 294 -24.57 4.74 -10.27
N LYS A 295 -24.50 5.63 -9.28
CA LYS A 295 -25.60 5.94 -8.37
C LYS A 295 -26.81 6.44 -9.15
N LYS A 296 -27.94 5.73 -9.01
CA LYS A 296 -29.21 6.11 -9.62
C LYS A 296 -30.38 5.81 -8.70
N PHE A 297 -31.28 6.77 -8.52
CA PHE A 297 -32.55 6.54 -7.86
C PHE A 297 -33.55 5.92 -8.84
N VAL A 298 -34.19 4.83 -8.43
CA VAL A 298 -35.24 4.15 -9.18
C VAL A 298 -36.49 4.13 -8.31
N GLU A 299 -37.56 4.78 -8.78
CA GLU A 299 -38.84 4.85 -8.07
C GLU A 299 -39.34 3.45 -7.68
N GLY A 300 -39.78 3.29 -6.44
CA GLY A 300 -40.21 2.00 -5.86
C GLY A 300 -39.09 1.04 -5.44
N THR A 301 -37.86 1.18 -5.95
CA THR A 301 -36.71 0.33 -5.58
C THR A 301 -35.71 1.06 -4.66
N GLY A 302 -35.58 2.37 -4.81
CA GLY A 302 -34.64 3.22 -4.08
C GLY A 302 -33.33 3.48 -4.82
N TRP A 303 -32.27 3.74 -4.06
CA TRP A 303 -30.93 3.95 -4.60
C TRP A 303 -30.30 2.64 -5.10
N THR A 304 -29.85 2.64 -6.35
CA THR A 304 -29.20 1.51 -7.01
C THR A 304 -27.81 1.87 -7.51
N PHE A 305 -26.93 0.86 -7.59
CA PHE A 305 -25.53 0.98 -8.02
C PHE A 305 -25.18 -0.12 -9.03
N HIS A 306 -26.06 -0.31 -10.02
CA HIS A 306 -25.94 -1.43 -10.96
C HIS A 306 -24.64 -1.35 -11.77
N GLY A 307 -23.85 -2.43 -11.74
CA GLY A 307 -22.61 -2.54 -12.50
C GLY A 307 -21.44 -1.71 -11.96
N HIS A 308 -21.51 -1.26 -10.70
CA HIS A 308 -20.45 -0.49 -10.07
C HIS A 308 -19.13 -1.26 -10.00
N GLU A 309 -19.15 -2.58 -9.86
CA GLU A 309 -17.95 -3.44 -9.83
C GLU A 309 -17.25 -3.43 -11.19
N PHE A 310 -18.03 -3.51 -12.27
CA PHE A 310 -17.49 -3.45 -13.62
C PHE A 310 -16.93 -2.07 -13.94
N LEU A 311 -17.66 -0.99 -13.61
CA LEU A 311 -17.16 0.37 -13.82
C LEU A 311 -15.94 0.66 -12.93
N GLY A 312 -15.99 0.28 -11.66
CA GLY A 312 -14.90 0.41 -10.70
C GLY A 312 -13.63 -0.30 -11.19
N SER A 313 -13.76 -1.52 -11.73
CA SER A 313 -12.64 -2.24 -12.32
C SER A 313 -12.01 -1.49 -13.51
N LYS A 314 -12.82 -0.80 -14.32
CA LYS A 314 -12.31 0.05 -15.42
C LYS A 314 -11.62 1.31 -14.90
N MET A 315 -12.13 1.89 -13.81
CA MET A 315 -11.54 3.07 -13.16
C MET A 315 -10.15 2.77 -12.59
N THR A 316 -9.90 1.54 -12.10
CA THR A 316 -8.60 1.11 -11.53
C THR A 316 -7.43 1.45 -12.44
N LYS A 317 -7.53 1.18 -13.75
CA LYS A 317 -6.44 1.46 -14.70
C LYS A 317 -6.11 2.95 -14.77
N THR A 318 -7.14 3.79 -14.89
CA THR A 318 -6.98 5.25 -14.96
C THR A 318 -6.40 5.80 -13.65
N LEU A 319 -6.88 5.30 -12.51
CA LEU A 319 -6.37 5.65 -11.19
C LEU A 319 -4.89 5.28 -11.04
N PHE A 320 -4.51 4.04 -11.36
CA PHE A 320 -3.12 3.59 -11.26
C PHE A 320 -2.18 4.42 -12.14
N GLN A 321 -2.61 4.77 -13.36
CA GLN A 321 -1.85 5.64 -14.25
C GLN A 321 -1.66 7.05 -13.68
N ARG A 322 -2.74 7.66 -13.16
CA ARG A 322 -2.72 9.01 -12.56
C ARG A 322 -1.88 9.05 -11.29
N LEU A 323 -2.01 8.01 -10.46
CA LEU A 323 -1.29 7.86 -9.20
C LEU A 323 0.15 7.33 -9.37
N LYS A 324 0.60 7.04 -10.59
CA LYS A 324 1.94 6.50 -10.87
C LYS A 324 2.22 5.19 -10.12
N LEU A 325 1.20 4.37 -9.96
CA LEU A 325 1.30 3.02 -9.39
C LEU A 325 1.74 2.01 -10.46
N PRO A 326 2.24 0.82 -10.08
CA PRO A 326 2.67 -0.22 -11.01
C PRO A 326 1.54 -0.69 -11.93
N LEU A 327 1.74 -0.58 -13.26
CA LEU A 327 0.74 -0.94 -14.28
C LEU A 327 0.77 -2.42 -14.70
N GLY A 328 1.58 -3.24 -14.01
CA GLY A 328 1.83 -4.64 -14.31
C GLY A 328 0.78 -5.58 -13.73
N ASN A 329 1.25 -6.69 -13.15
CA ASN A 329 0.37 -7.70 -12.54
C ASN A 329 -0.38 -7.12 -11.33
N ASP A 330 0.22 -6.20 -10.58
CA ASP A 330 -0.41 -5.55 -9.43
C ASP A 330 -1.73 -4.84 -9.80
N MET A 331 -1.72 -4.02 -10.85
CA MET A 331 -2.93 -3.35 -11.34
C MET A 331 -3.97 -4.34 -11.83
N LYS A 332 -3.55 -5.38 -12.57
CA LYS A 332 -4.47 -6.42 -13.09
C LYS A 332 -5.11 -7.20 -11.95
N TYR A 333 -4.35 -7.51 -10.91
CA TYR A 333 -4.83 -8.13 -9.69
C TYR A 333 -5.90 -7.26 -9.01
N VAL A 334 -5.62 -5.97 -8.77
CA VAL A 334 -6.59 -5.05 -8.16
C VAL A 334 -7.84 -4.91 -9.03
N GLN A 335 -7.68 -4.77 -10.34
CA GLN A 335 -8.79 -4.70 -11.28
C GLN A 335 -9.67 -5.97 -11.23
N LYS A 336 -9.06 -7.16 -11.14
CA LYS A 336 -9.74 -8.44 -10.99
C LYS A 336 -10.52 -8.51 -9.67
N MET A 337 -9.86 -8.19 -8.55
CA MET A 337 -10.48 -8.20 -7.22
C MET A 337 -11.67 -7.25 -7.13
N VAL A 338 -11.54 -6.01 -7.61
CA VAL A 338 -12.65 -5.04 -7.64
C VAL A 338 -13.82 -5.57 -8.48
N LYS A 339 -13.56 -6.12 -9.66
CA LYS A 339 -14.60 -6.69 -10.54
C LYS A 339 -15.36 -7.85 -9.89
N LEU A 340 -14.69 -8.65 -9.07
CA LEU A 340 -15.25 -9.87 -8.49
C LEU A 340 -15.78 -9.68 -7.06
N SER A 341 -15.53 -8.53 -6.44
CA SER A 341 -15.72 -8.25 -5.00
C SER A 341 -17.13 -8.56 -4.44
N SER A 342 -18.18 -8.49 -5.25
CA SER A 342 -19.55 -8.82 -4.82
C SER A 342 -19.99 -10.25 -5.16
N ARG A 343 -19.28 -10.96 -6.05
CA ARG A 343 -19.74 -12.24 -6.60
C ARG A 343 -19.85 -13.34 -5.57
N PRO A 344 -18.88 -13.56 -4.66
CA PRO A 344 -19.02 -14.59 -3.63
C PRO A 344 -20.24 -14.35 -2.74
N ILE A 345 -20.58 -13.10 -2.44
CA ILE A 345 -21.76 -12.75 -1.64
C ILE A 345 -23.06 -13.00 -2.40
N ALA A 346 -23.09 -12.78 -3.72
CA ALA A 346 -24.26 -13.07 -4.54
C ALA A 346 -24.54 -14.58 -4.68
N LEU A 347 -23.53 -15.42 -4.53
CA LEU A 347 -23.59 -16.89 -4.66
C LEU A 347 -23.92 -17.61 -3.34
N ILE A 348 -24.41 -16.87 -2.35
CA ILE A 348 -24.74 -17.36 -1.01
C ILE A 348 -26.21 -17.87 -0.92
N THR A 349 -26.88 -18.08 -2.04
CA THR A 349 -28.26 -18.60 -2.07
C THR A 349 -28.29 -20.12 -2.20
N ASP A 350 -29.29 -20.77 -1.59
CA ASP A 350 -29.45 -22.23 -1.59
C ASP A 350 -29.58 -22.84 -3.01
N ASP A 351 -29.93 -22.03 -4.01
CA ASP A 351 -30.08 -22.41 -5.43
C ASP A 351 -28.86 -22.08 -6.31
N THR A 352 -27.66 -21.94 -5.72
CA THR A 352 -26.47 -21.59 -6.51
C THR A 352 -26.08 -22.73 -7.44
N SER A 353 -26.04 -22.45 -8.75
CA SER A 353 -25.67 -23.44 -9.76
C SER A 353 -24.16 -23.72 -9.78
N ASP A 354 -23.80 -24.98 -10.06
CA ASP A 354 -22.40 -25.38 -10.27
C ASP A 354 -21.72 -24.55 -11.37
N SER A 355 -22.45 -24.13 -12.40
CA SER A 355 -21.97 -23.22 -13.46
C SER A 355 -21.48 -21.88 -12.89
N ALA A 356 -22.24 -21.29 -11.96
CA ALA A 356 -21.85 -20.03 -11.34
C ALA A 356 -20.59 -20.18 -10.45
N LEU A 357 -20.44 -21.33 -9.78
CA LEU A 357 -19.24 -21.66 -9.01
C LEU A 357 -18.03 -21.91 -9.91
N ARG A 358 -18.16 -22.64 -11.02
CA ARG A 358 -17.09 -22.83 -12.01
C ARG A 358 -16.64 -21.50 -12.61
N ARG A 359 -17.58 -20.63 -12.96
CA ARG A 359 -17.28 -19.27 -13.46
C ARG A 359 -16.51 -18.45 -12.43
N LEU A 360 -16.89 -18.51 -11.15
CA LEU A 360 -16.16 -17.82 -10.08
C LEU A 360 -14.73 -18.39 -9.92
N LEU A 361 -14.61 -19.72 -9.90
CA LEU A 361 -13.32 -20.43 -9.82
C LEU A 361 -12.38 -20.04 -10.95
N PHE A 362 -12.88 -20.09 -12.17
CA PHE A 362 -12.15 -19.72 -13.37
C PHE A 362 -11.72 -18.25 -13.35
N ASP A 363 -12.66 -17.34 -13.04
CA ASP A 363 -12.39 -15.91 -13.07
C ASP A 363 -11.45 -15.46 -11.95
N ALA A 364 -11.56 -16.06 -10.75
CA ALA A 364 -10.69 -15.75 -9.63
C ALA A 364 -9.30 -16.39 -9.77
N GLY A 365 -9.24 -17.65 -10.24
CA GLY A 365 -8.02 -18.41 -10.42
C GLY A 365 -7.23 -18.57 -9.12
N GLU A 366 -5.94 -18.27 -9.15
CA GLU A 366 -5.06 -18.34 -7.98
C GLU A 366 -5.45 -17.37 -6.85
N ASP A 367 -6.17 -16.28 -7.13
CA ASP A 367 -6.48 -15.21 -6.16
C ASP A 367 -7.82 -15.43 -5.42
N LEU A 368 -8.34 -16.66 -5.43
CA LEU A 368 -9.62 -16.99 -4.83
C LEU A 368 -9.63 -16.75 -3.31
N GLU A 369 -8.59 -17.16 -2.57
CA GLU A 369 -8.55 -16.95 -1.12
C GLU A 369 -8.49 -15.46 -0.76
N ASP A 370 -7.78 -14.66 -1.55
CA ASP A 370 -7.73 -13.21 -1.41
C ASP A 370 -9.10 -12.57 -1.67
N LEU A 371 -9.82 -13.03 -2.70
CA LEU A 371 -11.18 -12.60 -2.98
C LEU A 371 -12.12 -12.91 -1.80
N PHE A 372 -12.02 -14.10 -1.20
CA PHE A 372 -12.79 -14.44 0.00
C PHE A 372 -12.43 -13.56 1.19
N THR A 373 -11.15 -13.23 1.36
CA THR A 373 -10.66 -12.34 2.41
C THR A 373 -11.24 -10.93 2.23
N LEU A 374 -11.25 -10.41 1.00
CA LEU A 374 -11.89 -9.14 0.66
C LEU A 374 -13.40 -9.14 0.96
N CYS A 375 -14.12 -10.17 0.53
CA CYS A 375 -15.56 -10.25 0.77
C CYS A 375 -15.91 -10.35 2.26
N LYS A 376 -15.09 -11.06 3.05
CA LYS A 376 -15.27 -11.10 4.52
C LYS A 376 -15.04 -9.74 5.15
N ALA A 377 -14.04 -8.99 4.69
CA ALA A 377 -13.75 -7.65 5.18
C ALA A 377 -14.88 -6.65 4.86
N ASP A 378 -15.58 -6.83 3.73
CA ASP A 378 -16.72 -6.00 3.30
C ASP A 378 -17.97 -6.18 4.17
N ILE A 379 -18.05 -7.26 4.95
CA ILE A 379 -19.16 -7.50 5.87
C ILE A 379 -18.99 -6.65 7.13
N THR A 380 -19.43 -5.39 7.05
CA THR A 380 -19.38 -4.40 8.15
C THR A 380 -20.61 -4.41 9.07
N THR A 381 -21.54 -5.37 8.89
CA THR A 381 -22.75 -5.43 9.72
C THR A 381 -22.41 -5.78 11.18
N LYS A 382 -22.86 -4.96 12.12
CA LYS A 382 -22.74 -5.23 13.58
C LYS A 382 -23.78 -6.23 14.12
N ASN A 383 -24.74 -6.65 13.29
CA ASN A 383 -25.76 -7.62 13.67
C ASN A 383 -25.18 -9.04 13.71
N SER A 384 -25.06 -9.61 14.91
CA SER A 384 -24.48 -10.95 15.15
C SER A 384 -25.16 -12.07 14.38
N LYS A 385 -26.50 -12.06 14.24
CA LYS A 385 -27.23 -13.07 13.47
C LYS A 385 -26.90 -13.00 11.97
N LYS A 386 -26.75 -11.78 11.42
CA LYS A 386 -26.35 -11.60 10.02
C LYS A 386 -24.90 -12.05 9.81
N GLN A 387 -23.99 -11.71 10.73
CA GLN A 387 -22.60 -12.17 10.67
C GLN A 387 -22.50 -13.70 10.68
N GLU A 388 -23.21 -14.37 11.60
CA GLU A 388 -23.19 -15.83 11.70
C GLU A 388 -23.74 -16.49 10.41
N ARG A 389 -24.80 -15.92 9.84
CA ARG A 389 -25.34 -16.37 8.54
C ARG A 389 -24.31 -16.22 7.43
N PHE A 390 -23.67 -15.06 7.30
CA PHE A 390 -22.62 -14.86 6.30
C PHE A 390 -21.48 -15.86 6.48
N LYS A 391 -21.01 -16.07 7.72
CA LYS A 391 -19.94 -17.03 8.02
C LYS A 391 -20.29 -18.44 7.56
N LYS A 392 -21.47 -18.96 7.95
CA LYS A 392 -21.95 -20.29 7.53
C LYS A 392 -22.04 -20.41 6.01
N ASN A 393 -22.48 -19.35 5.35
CA ASN A 393 -22.64 -19.34 3.91
C ASN A 393 -21.29 -19.30 3.17
N PHE A 394 -20.32 -18.55 3.70
CA PHE A 394 -18.95 -18.58 3.17
C PHE A 394 -18.29 -19.95 3.36
N GLU A 395 -18.53 -20.61 4.49
CA GLU A 395 -18.07 -21.99 4.72
C GLU A 395 -18.72 -22.95 3.71
N TYR A 396 -20.02 -22.83 3.46
CA TYR A 396 -20.73 -23.63 2.45
C TYR A 396 -20.16 -23.42 1.04
N VAL A 397 -20.03 -22.16 0.59
CA VAL A 397 -19.47 -21.84 -0.74
C VAL A 397 -18.03 -22.35 -0.86
N ALA A 398 -17.21 -22.24 0.20
CA ALA A 398 -15.84 -22.75 0.18
C ALA A 398 -15.79 -24.29 0.03
N VAL A 399 -16.68 -25.02 0.71
CA VAL A 399 -16.79 -26.49 0.55
C VAL A 399 -17.23 -26.83 -0.87
N LYS A 400 -18.28 -26.18 -1.37
CA LYS A 400 -18.80 -26.41 -2.73
C LYS A 400 -17.78 -26.12 -3.81
N ILE A 401 -17.03 -25.03 -3.67
CA ILE A 401 -15.93 -24.72 -4.57
C ILE A 401 -14.86 -25.82 -4.55
N LYS A 402 -14.52 -26.36 -3.38
CA LYS A 402 -13.57 -27.46 -3.29
C LYS A 402 -14.08 -28.71 -4.00
N GLU A 403 -15.35 -29.06 -3.84
CA GLU A 403 -15.98 -30.18 -4.56
C GLU A 403 -15.94 -29.97 -6.09
N VAL A 404 -16.28 -28.78 -6.57
CA VAL A 404 -16.25 -28.43 -7.99
C VAL A 404 -14.82 -28.44 -8.53
N GLU A 405 -13.85 -27.93 -7.78
CA GLU A 405 -12.45 -27.91 -8.19
C GLU A 405 -11.80 -29.30 -8.20
N GLU A 406 -12.15 -30.17 -7.26
CA GLU A 406 -11.71 -31.58 -7.25
C GLU A 406 -12.27 -32.36 -8.43
N LYS A 407 -13.47 -32.01 -8.89
CA LYS A 407 -14.14 -32.66 -10.01
C LYS A 407 -13.68 -32.13 -11.37
N ASP A 408 -13.64 -30.81 -11.53
CA ASP A 408 -13.57 -30.16 -12.84
C ASP A 408 -12.22 -29.45 -13.08
N HIS A 409 -11.36 -29.31 -12.06
CA HIS A 409 -10.01 -28.72 -12.13
C HIS A 409 -9.95 -27.37 -12.89
N VAL A 410 -10.88 -26.46 -12.57
CA VAL A 410 -11.16 -25.24 -13.35
C VAL A 410 -10.26 -24.08 -12.92
N ARG A 411 -9.72 -24.07 -11.71
CA ARG A 411 -8.85 -22.99 -11.20
C ARG A 411 -7.59 -22.82 -12.05
N ASN A 412 -7.03 -23.94 -12.53
CA ASN A 412 -5.90 -23.99 -13.46
C ASN A 412 -6.35 -24.43 -14.85
N PHE A 413 -7.49 -23.91 -15.33
CA PHE A 413 -8.06 -24.28 -16.62
C PHE A 413 -7.03 -24.13 -17.74
N GLN A 414 -6.53 -25.27 -18.22
CA GLN A 414 -5.85 -25.37 -19.50
C GLN A 414 -6.88 -25.89 -20.49
N PRO A 415 -7.07 -25.25 -21.66
CA PRO A 415 -7.98 -25.76 -22.66
C PRO A 415 -7.62 -27.23 -22.95
N PRO A 416 -8.55 -28.18 -22.77
CA PRO A 416 -8.27 -29.60 -22.95
C PRO A 416 -7.91 -29.95 -24.40
N ILE A 417 -8.18 -29.03 -25.33
CA ILE A 417 -7.75 -29.04 -26.72
C ILE A 417 -7.04 -27.73 -27.10
N SER A 418 -5.85 -27.85 -27.67
CA SER A 418 -5.03 -26.72 -28.10
C SER A 418 -5.46 -26.16 -29.47
N GLY A 419 -5.04 -24.93 -29.77
CA GLY A 419 -5.30 -24.35 -31.10
C GLY A 419 -4.59 -25.11 -32.22
N GLU A 420 -3.42 -25.69 -31.94
CA GLU A 420 -2.64 -26.47 -32.91
C GLU A 420 -3.35 -27.80 -33.25
N GLU A 421 -3.99 -28.42 -32.26
CA GLU A 421 -4.80 -29.63 -32.49
C GLU A 421 -6.03 -29.33 -33.34
N ILE A 422 -6.72 -28.22 -33.08
CA ILE A 422 -7.85 -27.78 -33.93
C ILE A 422 -7.37 -27.48 -35.35
N MET A 423 -6.20 -26.84 -35.51
CA MET A 423 -5.59 -26.59 -36.82
C MET A 423 -5.30 -27.90 -37.56
N ALA A 424 -4.74 -28.90 -36.88
CA ALA A 424 -4.43 -30.20 -37.46
C ALA A 424 -5.69 -30.99 -37.84
N MET A 425 -6.75 -30.93 -37.03
CA MET A 425 -8.00 -31.67 -37.26
C MET A 425 -8.77 -31.22 -38.50
N PHE A 426 -8.69 -29.94 -38.86
CA PHE A 426 -9.46 -29.34 -39.96
C PHE A 426 -8.58 -28.70 -41.04
N ASN A 427 -7.27 -28.97 -41.01
CA ASN A 427 -6.26 -28.39 -41.91
C ASN A 427 -6.36 -26.84 -42.03
N LEU A 428 -6.55 -26.17 -40.88
CA LEU A 428 -6.74 -24.73 -40.81
C LEU A 428 -5.43 -23.98 -40.58
N LYS A 429 -5.35 -22.76 -41.11
CA LYS A 429 -4.33 -21.78 -40.74
C LYS A 429 -4.74 -21.04 -39.47
N PRO A 430 -3.79 -20.42 -38.73
CA PRO A 430 -4.14 -19.53 -37.61
C PRO A 430 -5.17 -18.48 -38.04
N GLY A 431 -6.31 -18.44 -37.33
CA GLY A 431 -7.50 -17.70 -37.78
C GLY A 431 -8.54 -17.52 -36.66
N ARG A 432 -9.57 -16.73 -36.96
CA ARG A 432 -10.63 -16.35 -36.00
C ARG A 432 -11.46 -17.55 -35.57
N GLU A 433 -11.67 -18.50 -36.48
CA GLU A 433 -12.48 -19.70 -36.34
C GLU A 433 -11.98 -20.58 -35.18
N ILE A 434 -10.65 -20.72 -35.04
CA ILE A 434 -10.01 -21.46 -33.94
C ILE A 434 -10.29 -20.76 -32.61
N GLY A 435 -10.22 -19.43 -32.57
CA GLY A 435 -10.56 -18.65 -31.38
C GLY A 435 -12.02 -18.85 -30.95
N ILE A 436 -12.95 -18.88 -31.91
CA ILE A 436 -14.38 -19.13 -31.66
C ILE A 436 -14.58 -20.53 -31.08
N LEU A 437 -13.98 -21.57 -31.68
CA LEU A 437 -14.10 -22.94 -31.20
C LEU A 437 -13.53 -23.11 -29.78
N LYS A 438 -12.36 -22.52 -29.51
CA LYS A 438 -11.76 -22.52 -28.17
C LYS A 438 -12.65 -21.83 -27.13
N GLU A 439 -13.26 -20.70 -27.49
CA GLU A 439 -14.17 -19.99 -26.58
C GLU A 439 -15.45 -20.80 -26.33
N LYS A 440 -16.01 -21.45 -27.37
CA LYS A 440 -17.19 -22.31 -27.23
C LYS A 440 -16.92 -23.51 -26.32
N VAL A 441 -15.78 -24.18 -26.46
CA VAL A 441 -15.38 -25.28 -25.58
C VAL A 441 -15.28 -24.80 -24.13
N LYS A 442 -14.62 -23.65 -23.92
CA LYS A 442 -14.49 -23.05 -22.60
C LYS A 442 -15.85 -22.74 -21.98
N GLU A 443 -16.75 -22.09 -22.71
CA GLU A 443 -18.10 -21.77 -22.19
C GLU A 443 -18.90 -23.05 -21.90
N ALA A 444 -18.82 -24.08 -22.75
CA ALA A 444 -19.49 -25.36 -22.51
C ALA A 444 -19.00 -26.06 -21.22
N ILE A 445 -17.69 -26.01 -20.95
CA ILE A 445 -17.13 -26.54 -19.69
C ILE A 445 -17.60 -25.71 -18.49
N LEU A 446 -17.62 -24.39 -18.60
CA LEU A 446 -18.07 -23.50 -17.52
C LEU A 446 -19.56 -23.70 -17.22
N GLU A 447 -20.40 -23.88 -18.23
CA GLU A 447 -21.82 -24.22 -18.05
C GLU A 447 -22.03 -25.65 -17.52
N GLY A 448 -21.07 -26.54 -17.76
CA GLY A 448 -21.14 -27.95 -17.36
C GLY A 448 -21.84 -28.83 -18.39
N ASP A 449 -21.94 -28.34 -19.64
CA ASP A 449 -22.43 -29.10 -20.78
C ASP A 449 -21.49 -30.26 -21.13
N ILE A 450 -20.18 -30.07 -20.92
CA ILE A 450 -19.13 -31.07 -21.10
C ILE A 450 -18.14 -31.04 -19.92
N PRO A 451 -17.51 -32.16 -19.55
CA PRO A 451 -16.43 -32.17 -18.56
C PRO A 451 -15.15 -31.55 -19.13
N ASN A 452 -14.22 -31.19 -18.25
CA ASN A 452 -12.89 -30.68 -18.60
C ASN A 452 -11.93 -31.81 -19.04
N GLU A 453 -12.34 -32.59 -20.04
CA GLU A 453 -11.62 -33.75 -20.55
C GLU A 453 -11.37 -33.63 -22.05
N LYS A 454 -10.22 -34.16 -22.50
CA LYS A 454 -9.76 -34.02 -23.88
C LYS A 454 -10.70 -34.67 -24.91
N GLU A 455 -11.23 -35.85 -24.59
CA GLU A 455 -12.09 -36.60 -25.50
C GLU A 455 -13.41 -35.87 -25.74
N GLU A 456 -14.08 -35.45 -24.66
CA GLU A 456 -15.34 -34.71 -24.70
C GLU A 456 -15.19 -33.35 -25.37
N ALA A 457 -14.11 -32.62 -25.06
CA ALA A 457 -13.81 -31.36 -25.74
C ALA A 457 -13.56 -31.55 -27.24
N THR A 458 -12.93 -32.65 -27.65
CA THR A 458 -12.70 -32.96 -29.07
C THR A 458 -14.01 -33.26 -29.79
N GLN A 459 -14.90 -34.05 -29.19
CA GLN A 459 -16.22 -34.33 -29.75
C GLN A 459 -17.06 -33.05 -29.88
N PHE A 460 -17.02 -32.19 -28.85
CA PHE A 460 -17.71 -30.91 -28.88
C PHE A 460 -17.18 -29.99 -29.99
N VAL A 461 -15.86 -29.93 -30.18
CA VAL A 461 -15.24 -29.17 -31.28
C VAL A 461 -15.69 -29.69 -32.64
N LEU A 462 -15.75 -31.02 -32.85
CA LEU A 462 -16.22 -31.61 -34.11
C LEU A 462 -17.66 -31.16 -34.43
N ALA A 463 -18.55 -31.23 -33.45
CA ALA A 463 -19.95 -30.82 -33.60
C ALA A 463 -20.09 -29.31 -33.88
N GLU A 464 -19.30 -28.45 -33.21
CA GLU A 464 -19.35 -27.00 -33.42
C GLU A 464 -18.66 -26.56 -34.72
N ALA A 465 -17.63 -27.28 -35.16
CA ALA A 465 -16.94 -27.02 -36.41
C ALA A 465 -17.84 -27.32 -37.63
N GLU A 466 -18.65 -28.38 -37.56
CA GLU A 466 -19.65 -28.69 -38.59
C GLU A 466 -20.68 -27.56 -38.74
N LYS A 467 -21.15 -27.00 -37.61
CA LYS A 467 -22.06 -25.83 -37.61
C LYS A 467 -21.42 -24.58 -38.21
N LEU A 468 -20.09 -24.46 -38.15
CA LEU A 468 -19.32 -23.38 -38.77
C LEU A 468 -18.97 -23.66 -40.24
N GLY A 469 -19.37 -24.82 -40.79
CA GLY A 469 -19.09 -25.22 -42.16
C GLY A 469 -17.65 -25.67 -42.41
N LEU A 470 -16.90 -25.97 -41.34
CA LEU A 470 -15.54 -26.49 -41.42
C LEU A 470 -15.60 -27.99 -41.72
N LYS A 471 -14.80 -28.44 -42.68
CA LYS A 471 -14.67 -29.86 -43.07
C LYS A 471 -13.29 -30.37 -42.67
N MET A 472 -13.22 -31.62 -42.23
CA MET A 472 -11.95 -32.32 -41.95
C MET A 472 -11.10 -32.46 -43.21
#